data_AF-A0A956RNS7-F1
#
_entry.id   AF-A0A956RNS7-F1
#
_cell.length_a   1.000
_cell.length_b   1.000
_cell.length_c   1.000
_cell.angle_alpha   90.00
_cell.angle_beta   90.00
_cell.angle_gamma   90.00
#
_symmetry.space_group_name_H-M   'P 1'
#
loop_
_entity.id
_entity.type
_entity.pdbx_description
1 polymer ?
#
loop_
_entity_poly.entity_id
_entity_poly.type
_entity_poly.pdbx_seq_one_letter_code
_entity_poly.pdbx_strand_id
1 'polypeptide(L)'
;MKDHQKTPERDWRQYPIHAELLSNRERYQAMRDRCLQTCRELDTILRTGPAEQRPIAQSVLNAYGYGLELLEEAIRARDAILQNNEAS
;
A
#
# COMPACT_ATOMS: atom_id res chain seq x y z
N MET A 1 -22.48 -36.13 8.40
CA MET A 1 -21.63 -35.36 7.47
C MET A 1 -21.43 -33.99 8.10
N LYS A 2 -20.21 -33.63 8.49
CA LYS A 2 -19.95 -32.29 9.03
C LYS A 2 -19.88 -31.34 7.84
N ASP A 3 -20.89 -30.49 7.71
CA ASP A 3 -20.86 -29.35 6.80
C ASP A 3 -19.58 -28.57 7.07
N HIS A 4 -18.66 -28.62 6.11
CA HIS A 4 -17.49 -27.77 6.12
C HIS A 4 -18.03 -26.38 5.85
N GLN A 5 -18.30 -25.66 6.94
CA GLN A 5 -18.63 -24.26 6.94
C GLN A 5 -17.52 -23.57 6.16
N LYS A 6 -17.79 -23.27 4.88
CA LYS A 6 -16.90 -22.51 4.01
C LYS A 6 -16.53 -21.28 4.80
N THR A 7 -15.29 -21.24 5.27
CA THR A 7 -14.75 -20.06 5.94
C THR A 7 -15.04 -18.91 4.97
N PRO A 8 -15.73 -17.83 5.39
CA PRO A 8 -15.95 -16.72 4.47
C PRO A 8 -14.56 -16.33 3.99
N GLU A 9 -14.31 -16.52 2.69
CA GLU A 9 -13.07 -16.08 2.08
C GLU A 9 -12.92 -14.63 2.49
N ARG A 10 -11.83 -14.33 3.21
CA ARG A 10 -11.53 -12.98 3.69
C ARG A 10 -11.18 -12.15 2.47
N ASP A 11 -12.21 -11.77 1.73
CA ASP A 11 -12.12 -10.99 0.51
C ASP A 11 -11.96 -9.53 0.90
N TRP A 12 -10.90 -8.91 0.40
CA TRP A 12 -10.61 -7.49 0.59
C TRP A 12 -11.76 -6.59 0.13
N ARG A 13 -12.64 -7.09 -0.75
CA ARG A 13 -13.88 -6.43 -1.18
C ARG A 13 -14.86 -6.15 -0.03
N GLN A 14 -14.77 -6.87 1.08
CA GLN A 14 -15.62 -6.66 2.26
C GLN A 14 -15.24 -5.41 3.07
N TYR A 15 -14.08 -4.81 2.79
CA TYR A 15 -13.59 -3.63 3.50
C TYR A 15 -13.63 -2.42 2.56
N PRO A 16 -14.64 -1.52 2.63
CA PRO A 16 -14.92 -0.52 1.59
C PRO A 16 -13.74 0.37 1.20
N ILE A 17 -12.95 0.81 2.19
CA ILE A 17 -11.77 1.66 1.97
C ILE A 17 -10.69 0.91 1.18
N HIS A 18 -10.42 -0.35 1.56
CA HIS A 18 -9.45 -1.18 0.86
C HIS A 18 -10.00 -1.62 -0.50
N ALA A 19 -11.29 -1.90 -0.60
CA ALA A 19 -11.96 -2.28 -1.84
C ALA A 19 -11.84 -1.19 -2.90
N GLU A 20 -12.08 0.07 -2.55
CA GLU A 20 -11.93 1.20 -3.47
C GLU A 20 -10.47 1.36 -3.93
N LEU A 21 -9.53 1.32 -2.97
CA LEU A 21 -8.11 1.49 -3.26
C LEU A 21 -7.53 0.35 -4.11
N LEU A 22 -7.93 -0.89 -3.80
CA LEU A 22 -7.45 -2.09 -4.46
C LEU A 22 -8.22 -2.43 -5.74
N SER A 23 -9.41 -1.88 -5.99
CA SER A 23 -10.11 -2.07 -7.27
C SER A 23 -9.73 -1.03 -8.32
N ASN A 24 -9.30 0.16 -7.92
CA ASN A 24 -9.02 1.26 -8.82
C ASN A 24 -7.52 1.49 -9.01
N ARG A 25 -6.99 1.00 -10.14
CA ARG A 25 -5.56 1.13 -10.49
C ARG A 25 -5.09 2.58 -10.57
N GLU A 26 -5.88 3.47 -11.16
CA GLU A 26 -5.52 4.89 -11.32
C GLU A 26 -5.41 5.59 -9.96
N ARG A 27 -6.37 5.32 -9.06
CA ARG A 27 -6.35 5.87 -7.70
C ARG A 27 -5.13 5.40 -6.91
N TYR A 28 -4.80 4.11 -7.02
CA TYR A 28 -3.58 3.56 -6.45
C TYR A 28 -2.32 4.23 -7.02
N GLN A 29 -2.22 4.36 -8.34
CA GLN A 29 -1.07 4.99 -9.00
C GLN A 29 -0.90 6.45 -8.56
N ALA A 30 -1.98 7.22 -8.57
CA ALA A 30 -1.94 8.62 -8.10
C ALA A 30 -1.53 8.74 -6.63
N MET A 31 -1.98 7.82 -5.76
CA MET A 31 -1.54 7.79 -4.36
C MET A 31 -0.06 7.45 -4.24
N ARG A 32 0.40 6.42 -4.95
CA ARG A 32 1.80 5.99 -4.98
C ARG A 32 2.72 7.12 -5.46
N ASP A 33 2.34 7.80 -6.54
CA ASP A 33 3.13 8.89 -7.10
C ASP A 33 3.24 10.08 -6.14
N ARG A 34 2.16 10.41 -5.43
CA ARG A 34 2.21 11.43 -4.36
C ARG A 34 3.15 11.01 -3.22
N CYS A 35 3.05 9.77 -2.75
CA CYS A 35 3.95 9.27 -1.70
C CYS A 35 5.42 9.31 -2.15
N LEU A 36 5.71 8.89 -3.39
CA LEU A 36 7.06 8.96 -3.96
C LEU A 36 7.57 10.39 -4.09
N GLN A 37 6.69 11.32 -4.47
CA GLN A 37 7.03 12.74 -4.52
C GLN A 37 7.39 13.27 -3.13
N THR A 38 6.59 12.96 -2.11
CA THR A 38 6.90 13.31 -0.71
C THR A 38 8.23 12.69 -0.26
N CYS A 39 8.52 11.44 -0.61
CA CYS A 39 9.81 10.81 -0.28
C CYS A 39 11.00 11.57 -0.89
N ARG A 40 10.88 12.07 -2.12
CA ARG A 40 11.94 12.88 -2.76
C ARG A 40 12.14 14.22 -2.07
N GLU A 41 11.07 14.85 -1.61
CA GLU A 41 11.12 16.10 -0.86
C GLU A 41 11.80 15.89 0.51
N LEU A 42 11.46 14.80 1.21
CA LEU A 42 12.09 14.43 2.47
C LEU A 42 13.58 14.11 2.30
N ASP A 43 13.94 13.37 1.26
CA ASP A 43 15.35 13.09 0.91
C ASP A 43 16.12 14.39 0.60
N THR A 44 15.47 15.37 -0.03
CA THR A 44 16.05 16.71 -0.23
C THR A 44 16.32 17.39 1.12
N ILE A 45 15.36 17.37 2.05
CA ILE A 45 15.54 17.93 3.41
C ILE A 45 16.67 17.23 4.15
N LEU A 46 16.81 15.90 4.02
CA LEU A 46 17.89 15.15 4.65
C LEU A 46 19.28 15.55 4.14
N ARG A 47 19.40 15.83 2.84
CA ARG A 47 20.68 16.18 2.20
C ARG A 47 21.05 17.64 2.39
N THR A 48 20.12 18.55 2.15
CA THR A 48 20.40 19.99 2.03
C THR A 48 19.64 20.83 3.04
N GLY A 49 18.71 20.24 3.81
CA GLY A 49 17.91 20.96 4.78
C GLY A 49 18.64 21.26 6.10
N PRO A 50 18.04 22.14 6.93
CA PRO A 50 18.55 22.49 8.25
C PRO A 50 18.69 21.26 9.16
N ALA A 51 19.72 21.25 10.02
CA ALA A 51 20.06 20.09 10.84
C ALA A 51 18.92 19.67 11.78
N GLU A 52 18.16 20.64 12.28
CA GLU A 52 17.00 20.46 13.15
C GLU A 52 15.82 19.76 12.48
N GLN A 53 15.71 19.82 11.15
CA GLN A 53 14.62 19.19 10.40
C GLN A 53 14.93 17.75 10.00
N ARG A 54 16.21 17.36 9.94
CA ARG A 54 16.64 16.05 9.45
C ARG A 54 16.08 14.85 10.25
N PRO A 55 16.03 14.87 11.60
CA PRO A 55 15.48 13.74 12.35
C PRO A 55 14.01 13.49 12.04
N ILE A 56 13.23 14.56 11.92
CA ILE A 56 11.81 14.48 11.57
C ILE A 56 11.67 13.99 10.12
N ALA A 57 12.43 14.56 9.18
CA ALA A 57 12.41 14.13 7.80
C ALA A 57 12.76 12.64 7.64
N GLN A 58 13.74 12.13 8.40
CA GLN A 58 14.12 10.72 8.38
C GLN A 58 13.01 9.83 8.92
N SER A 59 12.38 10.21 10.03
CA SER A 59 11.28 9.47 10.63
C SER A 59 10.09 9.38 9.67
N VAL A 60 9.72 10.49 9.06
CA VAL A 60 8.63 10.55 8.08
C VAL A 60 8.98 9.73 6.83
N LEU A 61 10.22 9.83 6.32
CA LEU A 61 10.67 9.05 5.17
C LEU A 61 10.56 7.54 5.43
N ASN A 62 10.97 7.08 6.60
CA ASN A 62 10.85 5.68 7.00
C ASN A 62 9.37 5.23 7.04
N ALA A 63 8.48 6.06 7.57
CA ALA A 63 7.05 5.75 7.63
C ALA A 63 6.41 5.64 6.24
N TYR A 64 6.76 6.55 5.31
CA TYR A 64 6.30 6.46 3.92
C TYR A 64 6.88 5.24 3.20
N GLY A 65 8.16 4.91 3.43
CA GLY A 65 8.80 3.72 2.89
C GLY A 65 8.06 2.45 3.29
N TYR A 66 7.84 2.25 4.59
CA TYR A 66 7.10 1.10 5.11
C TYR A 66 5.65 1.04 4.59
N GLY A 67 4.97 2.19 4.52
CA GLY A 67 3.60 2.27 3.98
C GLY A 67 3.53 1.88 2.49
N LEU A 68 4.53 2.27 1.69
CA LEU A 68 4.63 1.90 0.28
C LEU A 68 4.90 0.41 0.10
N GLU A 69 5.78 -0.18 0.91
CA GLU A 69 6.06 -1.62 0.88
C GLU A 69 4.80 -2.43 1.18
N LEU A 70 4.08 -2.12 2.26
CA LEU A 70 2.82 -2.78 2.62
C LEU A 70 1.76 -2.65 1.51
N LEU A 71 1.67 -1.49 0.88
CA LEU A 71 0.74 -1.27 -0.22
C LEU A 71 1.08 -2.16 -1.42
N GLU A 72 2.36 -2.26 -1.79
CA GLU A 72 2.79 -3.13 -2.88
C GLU A 72 2.55 -4.62 -2.57
N GLU A 73 2.74 -5.05 -1.32
CA GLU A 73 2.39 -6.39 -0.87
C GLU A 73 0.88 -6.67 -0.99
N ALA A 74 0.04 -5.73 -0.56
CA ALA A 74 -1.41 -5.86 -0.66
C ALA A 74 -1.88 -5.97 -2.13
N ILE A 75 -1.28 -5.19 -3.02
CA ILE A 75 -1.56 -5.26 -4.47
C ILE A 75 -1.13 -6.61 -5.05
N ARG A 76 0.07 -7.10 -4.71
CA ARG A 76 0.54 -8.43 -5.15
C ARG A 76 -0.38 -9.54 -4.66
N ALA A 77 -0.80 -9.49 -3.40
CA ALA A 77 -1.73 -10.46 -2.82
C ALA A 77 -3.09 -10.44 -3.53
N ARG A 78 -3.64 -9.25 -3.81
CA ARG A 78 -4.86 -9.08 -4.61
C ARG A 78 -4.71 -9.73 -5.98
N ASP A 79 -3.63 -9.42 -6.70
CA ASP A 79 -3.42 -9.91 -8.06
C ASP A 79 -3.29 -11.43 -8.11
N ALA A 80 -2.61 -12.03 -7.13
CA ALA A 80 -2.54 -13.48 -6.99
C ALA A 80 -3.92 -14.12 -6.75
N ILE A 81 -4.76 -13.50 -5.92
CA ILE A 81 -6.14 -13.99 -5.68
C ILE A 81 -6.96 -13.92 -6.98
N LEU A 82 -6.87 -12.81 -7.73
CA LEU A 82 -7.59 -12.65 -8.99
C LEU A 82 -7.16 -13.69 -10.03
N GLN A 83 -5.85 -13.91 -10.19
CA GLN A 83 -5.32 -14.91 -11.13
C GLN A 83 -5.75 -16.34 -10.79
N ASN A 84 -5.76 -16.70 -9.50
CA ASN A 84 -6.18 -18.04 -9.07
C ASN A 84 -7.69 -18.28 -9.28
N ASN A 85 -8.49 -17.24 -9.13
CA ASN A 85 -9.94 -17.30 -9.33
C ASN A 85 -10.34 -17.32 -10.81
N GLU A 86 -9.52 -16.76 -11.72
CA GLU A 86 -9.73 -16.81 -13.17
C GLU A 86 -9.29 -18.13 -13.81
N ALA A 87 -8.43 -18.90 -13.12
CA ALA A 87 -7.90 -20.18 -13.60
C ALA A 87 -8.70 -21.41 -13.13
N SER A 88 -9.71 -21.22 -12.27
CA SER A 88 -10.61 -22.27 -11.75
C SER A 88 -12.00 -22.18 -12.39
#